data_AF-A0A7C5RZA8-F1
#
_entry.id   AF-A0A7C5RZA8-F1
#
_cell.length_a   1.000
_cell.length_b   1.000
_cell.length_c   1.000
_cell.angle_alpha   90.00
_cell.angle_beta   90.00
_cell.angle_gamma   90.00
#
_symmetry.space_group_name_H-M   'P 1'
#
loop_
_entity.id
_entity.type
_entity.pdbx_description
1 polymer ?
#
loop_
_entity_poly.entity_id
_entity_poly.type
_entity_poly.pdbx_seq_one_letter_code
_entity_poly.pdbx_strand_id
1 'polypeptide(L)'
;FLGIIFYEILTGERLFIGESDFSTLEKVRNVEIMPPTAYNRNIPESLEKIILKALAKDADDRYQYASEMAEDVQRFMISQGILFTRKDLGNFMKTLFAEDIARDNAQDEAKKVSSSLPPTTAQPPQQQKKPISKPDRPVPPPVPGELDNAKTVVFGGDSQKSSAPIGNEIGFKEAADEPIELATEEATKPVVKAPSKVQPAVPQPKVTAEIKKPQTAELKKGGQNKLIFIGGGAVLALVLVIVLIKLFTGGGEEAGEASLEILYTPPDSEIFIDGVKVASKSPYKNPKITAGQHTIEIKRAGFLPLKEVVILKTQERFSNNYILKPEKEVYGNITIETNPPGATVTIDGQIKSGVTPINTKVLASVEHTIIVERSGYKTIEEKFSVGENESKTLNYELKSPIAKLIINSTPKGADIFINKKKVGRTPYSQEVKVGEKYEIEISKASYETIKEVVSVEKEEDITIDRELKKPSAISEKKEKVTEKKEEVKTAKKEEKVSGGGMGYISVSVFPWAYVFIDGKEMGVGTPASKRHEVKAGPHTVLLRTSDGKEKSYKVTVKANEEVSVKENFKK
;
A
#
# COMPACT_ATOMS: atom_id res chain seq x y z
N PHE A 1 -3.55 -12.06 -6.90
CA PHE A 1 -4.13 -10.96 -7.72
C PHE A 1 -3.07 -9.98 -8.22
N LEU A 2 -2.42 -9.14 -7.38
CA LEU A 2 -1.52 -8.09 -7.90
C LEU A 2 -0.36 -8.64 -8.76
N GLY A 3 0.26 -9.75 -8.36
CA GLY A 3 1.27 -10.45 -9.17
C GLY A 3 0.75 -10.98 -10.52
N ILE A 4 -0.56 -11.27 -10.64
CA ILE A 4 -1.19 -11.67 -11.91
C ILE A 4 -1.20 -10.46 -12.85
N ILE A 5 -1.74 -9.33 -12.38
CA ILE A 5 -1.79 -8.07 -13.14
C ILE A 5 -0.37 -7.67 -13.60
N PHE A 6 0.63 -7.86 -12.74
CA PHE A 6 2.03 -7.54 -13.09
C PHE A 6 2.60 -8.47 -14.17
N TYR A 7 2.31 -9.77 -14.07
CA TYR A 7 2.66 -10.75 -15.11
C TYR A 7 2.04 -10.38 -16.46
N GLU A 8 0.73 -10.10 -16.48
CA GLU A 8 -0.02 -9.78 -17.70
C GLU A 8 0.46 -8.48 -18.35
N ILE A 9 0.83 -7.46 -17.56
CA ILE A 9 1.42 -6.19 -18.07
C ILE A 9 2.79 -6.41 -18.71
N LEU A 10 3.63 -7.29 -18.18
CA LEU A 10 5.03 -7.46 -18.62
C LEU A 10 5.19 -8.50 -19.75
N THR A 11 4.27 -9.45 -19.84
CA THR A 11 4.23 -10.46 -20.92
C THR A 11 3.28 -10.11 -22.06
N GLY A 12 2.23 -9.32 -21.78
CA GLY A 12 1.10 -9.08 -22.68
C GLY A 12 0.04 -10.19 -22.67
N GLU A 13 0.30 -11.31 -21.99
CA GLU A 13 -0.51 -12.53 -22.06
C GLU A 13 -1.30 -12.80 -20.78
N ARG A 14 -2.48 -13.41 -20.89
CA ARG A 14 -3.29 -13.82 -19.72
C ARG A 14 -2.65 -15.02 -19.01
N LEU A 15 -2.34 -14.87 -17.73
CA LEU A 15 -1.65 -15.93 -16.97
C LEU A 15 -2.50 -17.19 -16.79
N PHE A 16 -3.79 -17.00 -16.51
CA PHE A 16 -4.74 -18.10 -16.30
C PHE A 16 -5.92 -17.96 -17.26
N ILE A 17 -5.94 -18.79 -18.30
CA ILE A 17 -7.04 -18.91 -19.25
C ILE A 17 -7.32 -20.38 -19.54
N GLY A 18 -8.60 -20.75 -19.63
CA GLY A 18 -9.08 -22.09 -19.94
C GLY A 18 -10.36 -22.03 -20.76
N GLU A 19 -10.72 -23.15 -21.39
CA GLU A 19 -11.89 -23.27 -22.26
C GLU A 19 -13.22 -23.19 -21.48
N SER A 20 -13.15 -23.27 -20.15
CA SER A 20 -14.27 -23.08 -19.22
C SER A 20 -13.78 -22.47 -17.89
N ASP A 21 -14.71 -21.87 -17.13
CA ASP A 21 -14.46 -21.36 -15.79
C ASP A 21 -13.84 -22.43 -14.87
N PHE A 22 -14.34 -23.67 -14.95
CA PHE A 22 -13.81 -24.80 -14.19
C PHE A 22 -12.33 -25.07 -14.50
N SER A 23 -11.98 -25.17 -15.79
CA SER A 23 -10.58 -25.37 -16.21
C SER A 23 -9.67 -24.18 -15.85
N THR A 24 -10.22 -22.97 -15.75
CA THR A 24 -9.48 -21.78 -15.29
C THR A 24 -9.23 -21.84 -13.78
N LEU A 25 -10.23 -22.23 -12.99
CA LEU A 25 -10.10 -22.45 -11.54
C LEU A 25 -9.12 -23.60 -11.22
N GLU A 26 -9.09 -24.65 -12.04
CA GLU A 26 -8.15 -25.76 -11.90
C GLU A 26 -6.69 -25.32 -12.13
N LYS A 27 -6.42 -24.54 -13.19
CA LYS A 27 -5.10 -23.93 -13.43
C LYS A 27 -4.68 -22.99 -12.28
N VAL A 28 -5.60 -22.17 -11.78
CA VAL A 28 -5.38 -21.28 -10.61
C VAL A 28 -5.09 -22.09 -9.33
N ARG A 29 -5.69 -23.28 -9.16
CA ARG A 29 -5.44 -24.17 -8.01
C ARG A 29 -4.12 -24.93 -8.13
N ASN A 30 -3.74 -25.34 -9.34
CA ASN A 30 -2.49 -26.05 -9.58
C ASN A 30 -1.26 -25.14 -9.55
N VAL A 31 -1.44 -23.87 -9.94
CA VAL A 31 -0.41 -22.82 -9.99
C VAL A 31 0.70 -23.17 -10.99
N GLU A 32 0.25 -23.55 -12.20
CA GLU A 32 1.11 -23.77 -13.36
C GLU A 32 1.49 -22.42 -13.98
N ILE A 33 2.66 -21.91 -13.64
CA ILE A 33 3.19 -20.63 -14.10
C ILE A 33 4.47 -20.87 -14.90
N MET A 34 4.46 -20.47 -16.18
CA MET A 34 5.70 -20.33 -16.93
C MET A 34 6.41 -19.03 -16.53
N PRO A 35 7.75 -18.98 -16.47
CA PRO A 35 8.47 -17.74 -16.14
C PRO A 35 8.16 -16.62 -17.16
N PRO A 36 7.90 -15.37 -16.73
CA PRO A 36 7.73 -14.21 -17.61
C PRO A 36 8.79 -14.08 -18.73
N THR A 37 10.06 -14.41 -18.43
CA THR A 37 11.18 -14.39 -19.38
C THR A 37 11.04 -15.38 -20.54
N ALA A 38 10.19 -16.40 -20.43
CA ALA A 38 9.86 -17.31 -21.53
C ALA A 38 9.08 -16.58 -22.65
N TYR A 39 8.26 -15.59 -22.29
CA TYR A 39 7.49 -14.75 -23.21
C TYR A 39 8.28 -13.51 -23.62
N ASN A 40 8.87 -12.81 -22.64
CA ASN A 40 9.58 -11.55 -22.84
C ASN A 40 10.98 -11.60 -22.22
N ARG A 41 11.98 -11.96 -23.03
CA ARG A 41 13.40 -12.07 -22.61
C ARG A 41 14.05 -10.75 -22.16
N ASN A 42 13.38 -9.60 -22.33
CA ASN A 42 13.87 -8.32 -21.84
C ASN A 42 13.50 -8.04 -20.37
N ILE A 43 12.68 -8.90 -19.73
CA ILE A 43 12.37 -8.80 -18.31
C ILE A 43 13.62 -9.16 -17.49
N PRO A 44 14.12 -8.28 -16.59
CA PRO A 44 15.25 -8.61 -15.73
C PRO A 44 14.91 -9.70 -14.72
N GLU A 45 15.85 -10.62 -14.48
CA GLU A 45 15.72 -11.75 -13.53
C GLU A 45 15.29 -11.31 -12.11
N SER A 46 15.74 -10.12 -11.68
CA SER A 46 15.36 -9.52 -10.40
C SER A 46 13.87 -9.12 -10.33
N LEU A 47 13.29 -8.66 -11.43
CA LEU A 47 11.86 -8.37 -11.54
C LEU A 47 11.03 -9.66 -11.66
N GLU A 48 11.52 -10.64 -12.41
CA GLU A 48 10.90 -11.97 -12.51
C GLU A 48 10.75 -12.64 -11.14
N LYS A 49 11.78 -12.61 -10.29
CA LYS A 49 11.73 -13.15 -8.92
C LYS A 49 10.63 -12.53 -8.06
N ILE A 50 10.40 -11.21 -8.19
CA ILE A 50 9.33 -10.50 -7.47
C ILE A 50 7.95 -10.99 -7.94
N ILE A 51 7.77 -11.15 -9.26
CA ILE A 51 6.51 -11.63 -9.86
C ILE A 51 6.23 -13.08 -9.41
N LEU A 52 7.23 -13.96 -9.50
CA LEU A 52 7.08 -15.36 -9.11
C LEU A 52 6.82 -15.51 -7.61
N LYS A 53 7.45 -14.71 -6.73
CA LYS A 53 7.11 -14.67 -5.30
C LYS A 53 5.68 -14.16 -5.06
N ALA A 54 5.26 -13.11 -5.76
CA ALA A 54 3.88 -12.60 -5.67
C ALA A 54 2.81 -13.56 -6.24
N LEU A 55 3.25 -14.62 -6.92
CA LEU A 55 2.42 -15.68 -7.52
C LEU A 55 2.67 -17.07 -6.90
N ALA A 56 3.47 -17.20 -5.84
CA ALA A 56 3.80 -18.47 -5.21
C ALA A 56 2.53 -19.28 -4.85
N LYS A 57 2.62 -20.62 -4.84
CA LYS A 57 1.45 -21.49 -4.71
C LYS A 57 0.77 -21.37 -3.36
N ASP A 58 1.54 -21.58 -2.31
CA ASP A 58 1.09 -21.48 -0.93
C ASP A 58 1.07 -20.02 -0.48
N ALA A 59 0.23 -19.71 0.51
CA ALA A 59 -0.01 -18.33 0.91
C ALA A 59 1.20 -17.71 1.63
N ASP A 60 1.93 -18.53 2.40
CA ASP A 60 3.01 -18.06 3.27
C ASP A 60 4.34 -17.79 2.57
N ASP A 61 4.54 -18.36 1.36
CA ASP A 61 5.67 -18.07 0.48
C ASP A 61 5.52 -16.73 -0.28
N ARG A 62 4.33 -16.14 -0.27
CA ARG A 62 4.04 -14.85 -0.91
C ARG A 62 4.53 -13.68 -0.06
N TYR A 63 4.40 -12.48 -0.60
CA TYR A 63 4.38 -11.26 0.21
C TYR A 63 3.15 -11.27 1.13
N GLN A 64 3.39 -11.17 2.44
CA GLN A 64 2.34 -11.13 3.46
C GLN A 64 1.67 -9.75 3.50
N TYR A 65 2.41 -8.70 3.12
CA TYR A 65 1.89 -7.35 2.98
C TYR A 65 2.22 -6.72 1.61
N ALA A 66 1.28 -5.94 1.07
CA ALA A 66 1.50 -5.23 -0.19
C ALA A 66 2.66 -4.21 -0.13
N SER A 67 3.01 -3.74 1.06
CA SER A 67 4.20 -2.92 1.32
C SER A 67 5.51 -3.65 1.04
N GLU A 68 5.63 -4.92 1.42
CA GLU A 68 6.85 -5.72 1.15
C GLU A 68 7.06 -5.90 -0.36
N MET A 69 5.97 -6.15 -1.10
CA MET A 69 6.01 -6.24 -2.55
C MET A 69 6.37 -4.88 -3.18
N ALA A 70 5.83 -3.78 -2.67
CA ALA A 70 6.17 -2.44 -3.13
C ALA A 70 7.64 -2.07 -2.83
N GLU A 71 8.17 -2.47 -1.68
CA GLU A 71 9.59 -2.28 -1.33
C GLU A 71 10.51 -3.03 -2.28
N ASP A 72 10.27 -4.31 -2.57
CA ASP A 72 11.11 -5.06 -3.51
C ASP A 72 11.02 -4.51 -4.94
N VAL A 73 9.83 -4.06 -5.39
CA VAL A 73 9.67 -3.35 -6.68
C VAL A 73 10.46 -2.04 -6.69
N GLN A 74 10.39 -1.25 -5.62
CA GLN A 74 11.13 0.01 -5.49
C GLN A 74 12.64 -0.22 -5.45
N ARG A 75 13.12 -1.24 -4.73
CA ARG A 75 14.53 -1.68 -4.73
C ARG A 75 14.98 -2.10 -6.13
N PHE A 76 14.15 -2.85 -6.86
CA PHE A 76 14.41 -3.19 -8.26
C PHE A 76 14.54 -1.92 -9.12
N MET A 77 13.58 -1.00 -9.07
CA MET A 77 13.63 0.24 -9.85
C MET A 77 14.89 1.06 -9.55
N ILE A 78 15.24 1.23 -8.27
CA ILE A 78 16.48 1.90 -7.83
C ILE A 78 17.72 1.18 -8.40
N SER A 79 17.77 -0.16 -8.38
CA SER A 79 18.91 -0.93 -8.93
C SER A 79 19.14 -0.68 -10.43
N GLN A 80 18.06 -0.47 -11.19
CA GLN A 80 18.11 -0.14 -12.61
C GLN A 80 18.42 1.36 -12.86
N GLY A 81 18.47 2.20 -11.82
CA GLY A 81 18.57 3.65 -11.94
C GLY A 81 17.25 4.34 -12.33
N ILE A 82 16.12 3.63 -12.24
CA ILE A 82 14.79 4.16 -12.57
C ILE A 82 14.26 4.91 -11.34
N LEU A 83 14.43 6.23 -11.33
CA LEU A 83 13.75 7.11 -10.40
C LEU A 83 12.34 7.39 -10.91
N PHE A 84 11.33 6.99 -10.14
CA PHE A 84 9.92 7.22 -10.47
C PHE A 84 9.21 7.82 -9.26
N THR A 85 8.68 9.03 -9.41
CA THR A 85 8.11 9.81 -8.30
C THR A 85 6.59 9.97 -8.45
N ARG A 86 5.93 10.48 -7.39
CA ARG A 86 4.52 10.89 -7.46
C ARG A 86 4.26 11.98 -8.53
N LYS A 87 5.27 12.77 -8.91
CA LYS A 87 5.18 13.74 -10.01
C LYS A 87 5.15 13.05 -11.37
N ASP A 88 5.92 11.97 -11.55
CA ASP A 88 6.01 11.25 -12.82
C ASP A 88 4.75 10.42 -13.08
N LEU A 89 4.20 9.78 -12.04
CA LEU A 89 2.85 9.20 -12.08
C LEU A 89 1.79 10.27 -12.41
N GLY A 90 1.85 11.43 -11.74
CA GLY A 90 0.92 12.54 -12.00
C GLY A 90 1.00 13.11 -13.43
N ASN A 91 2.20 13.12 -14.02
CA ASN A 91 2.40 13.51 -15.41
C ASN A 91 1.88 12.42 -16.36
N PHE A 92 2.23 11.15 -16.13
CA PHE A 92 1.77 10.02 -16.94
C PHE A 92 0.24 9.94 -17.00
N MET A 93 -0.44 10.06 -15.86
CA MET A 93 -1.91 10.08 -15.80
C MET A 93 -2.51 11.27 -16.55
N LYS A 94 -1.90 12.46 -16.47
CA LYS A 94 -2.34 13.64 -17.24
C LYS A 94 -2.16 13.46 -18.75
N THR A 95 -1.10 12.77 -19.19
CA THR A 95 -0.88 12.46 -20.61
C THR A 95 -1.85 11.38 -21.09
N LEU A 96 -2.06 10.32 -20.31
CA LEU A 96 -2.89 9.18 -20.69
C LEU A 96 -4.39 9.54 -20.78
N PHE A 97 -4.86 10.43 -19.89
CA PHE A 97 -6.27 10.85 -19.82
C PHE A 97 -6.50 12.30 -20.27
N ALA A 98 -5.60 12.85 -21.11
CA ALA A 98 -5.63 14.25 -21.52
C ALA A 98 -6.97 14.68 -22.16
N GLU A 99 -7.54 13.82 -23.02
CA GLU A 99 -8.82 14.09 -23.69
C GLU A 99 -10.02 14.04 -22.73
N ASP A 100 -10.01 13.11 -21.77
CA ASP A 100 -11.08 12.97 -20.79
C ASP A 100 -11.07 14.16 -19.81
N ILE A 101 -9.88 14.54 -19.34
CA ILE A 101 -9.67 15.75 -18.52
C ILE A 101 -10.14 17.00 -19.26
N ALA A 102 -9.85 17.12 -20.57
CA ALA A 102 -10.33 18.24 -21.37
C ALA A 102 -11.86 18.24 -21.52
N ARG A 103 -12.48 17.06 -21.71
CA ARG A 103 -13.93 16.90 -21.85
C ARG A 103 -14.69 17.25 -20.57
N ASP A 104 -14.19 16.80 -19.41
CA ASP A 104 -14.81 17.05 -18.11
C ASP A 104 -14.68 18.53 -17.72
N ASN A 105 -13.50 19.14 -17.92
CA ASN A 105 -13.30 20.58 -17.72
C ASN A 105 -14.27 21.40 -18.60
N ALA A 106 -14.42 21.05 -19.88
CA ALA A 106 -15.34 21.75 -20.79
C ALA A 106 -16.82 21.62 -20.36
N GLN A 107 -17.22 20.48 -19.77
CA GLN A 107 -18.56 20.32 -19.21
C GLN A 107 -18.76 21.17 -17.95
N ASP A 108 -17.76 21.30 -17.08
CA ASP A 108 -17.89 22.09 -15.84
C ASP A 108 -17.81 23.60 -16.11
N GLU A 109 -17.03 24.03 -17.11
CA GLU A 109 -17.09 25.39 -17.67
C GLU A 109 -18.50 25.68 -18.22
N ALA A 110 -19.07 24.77 -19.04
CA ALA A 110 -20.42 24.94 -19.59
C ALA A 110 -21.51 24.99 -18.50
N LYS A 111 -21.40 24.18 -17.44
CA LYS A 111 -22.30 24.22 -16.27
C LYS A 111 -22.21 25.58 -15.55
N LYS A 112 -21.00 26.10 -15.31
CA LYS A 112 -20.79 27.43 -14.70
C LYS A 112 -21.43 28.54 -15.55
N VAL A 113 -21.17 28.56 -16.86
CA VAL A 113 -21.77 29.55 -17.78
C VAL A 113 -23.29 29.43 -17.81
N SER A 114 -23.84 28.21 -17.85
CA SER A 114 -25.29 28.01 -17.79
C SER A 114 -25.92 28.50 -16.48
N SER A 115 -25.17 28.47 -15.37
CA SER A 115 -25.64 28.93 -14.05
C SER A 115 -25.59 30.46 -13.85
N SER A 116 -24.99 31.22 -14.78
CA SER A 116 -24.83 32.68 -14.66
C SER A 116 -25.80 33.51 -15.49
N LEU A 117 -26.66 32.87 -16.30
CA LEU A 117 -27.67 33.54 -17.12
C LEU A 117 -28.95 33.83 -16.31
N PRO A 118 -29.52 35.05 -16.39
CA PRO A 118 -30.77 35.36 -15.71
C PRO A 118 -31.96 34.60 -16.35
N PRO A 119 -32.99 34.22 -15.58
CA PRO A 119 -34.10 33.41 -16.08
C PRO A 119 -34.97 34.20 -17.08
N THR A 120 -34.94 33.80 -18.35
CA THR A 120 -35.84 34.31 -19.39
C THR A 120 -37.27 33.84 -19.16
N THR A 121 -38.22 34.79 -19.07
CA THR A 121 -39.63 34.54 -18.81
C THR A 121 -40.32 33.79 -19.97
N ALA A 122 -40.43 32.46 -19.87
CA ALA A 122 -41.20 31.64 -20.80
C ALA A 122 -42.66 31.47 -20.32
N GLN A 123 -43.63 31.65 -21.21
CA GLN A 123 -45.07 31.47 -20.90
C GLN A 123 -45.49 29.98 -20.98
N PRO A 124 -46.52 29.55 -20.22
CA PRO A 124 -47.00 28.16 -20.27
C PRO A 124 -47.75 27.83 -21.57
N PRO A 125 -47.50 26.68 -22.23
CA PRO A 125 -48.27 26.23 -23.39
C PRO A 125 -49.73 25.87 -23.03
N GLN A 126 -50.68 26.25 -23.90
CA GLN A 126 -52.09 25.89 -23.74
C GLN A 126 -52.38 24.45 -24.20
N GLN A 127 -53.28 23.76 -23.48
CA GLN A 127 -53.70 22.40 -23.81
C GLN A 127 -54.72 22.38 -24.96
N GLN A 128 -54.46 21.59 -26.00
CA GLN A 128 -55.50 21.14 -26.95
C GLN A 128 -55.97 19.73 -26.61
N LYS A 129 -57.29 19.53 -26.59
CA LYS A 129 -57.94 18.23 -26.31
C LYS A 129 -58.43 17.60 -27.62
N LYS A 130 -58.33 16.28 -27.73
CA LYS A 130 -59.13 15.47 -28.68
C LYS A 130 -59.88 14.36 -27.94
N PRO A 131 -60.98 13.82 -28.51
CA PRO A 131 -62.12 13.39 -27.72
C PRO A 131 -62.05 11.94 -27.21
N ILE A 132 -62.92 11.66 -26.23
CA ILE A 132 -63.07 10.38 -25.55
C ILE A 132 -64.12 9.53 -26.27
N SER A 133 -63.82 8.24 -26.46
CA SER A 133 -64.83 7.18 -26.53
C SER A 133 -64.66 6.24 -25.31
N LYS A 134 -65.77 5.64 -24.88
CA LYS A 134 -65.88 4.66 -23.77
C LYS A 134 -66.85 3.55 -24.23
N PRO A 135 -67.03 2.47 -23.45
CA PRO A 135 -66.01 1.52 -23.03
C PRO A 135 -66.49 0.07 -23.34
N ASP A 136 -65.69 -0.95 -23.04
CA ASP A 136 -66.30 -2.21 -22.58
C ASP A 136 -65.43 -2.95 -21.53
N ARG A 137 -66.02 -3.95 -20.87
CA ARG A 137 -65.55 -4.52 -19.60
C ARG A 137 -64.65 -5.78 -19.73
N PRO A 138 -63.92 -6.18 -18.66
CA PRO A 138 -62.75 -7.05 -18.77
C PRO A 138 -63.05 -8.56 -18.67
N VAL A 139 -62.08 -9.35 -19.12
CA VAL A 139 -61.97 -10.82 -18.96
C VAL A 139 -60.55 -11.14 -18.41
N PRO A 140 -60.38 -12.07 -17.46
CA PRO A 140 -59.09 -12.31 -16.77
C PRO A 140 -58.09 -13.17 -17.57
N PRO A 141 -56.79 -13.18 -17.20
CA PRO A 141 -55.76 -13.95 -17.89
C PRO A 141 -55.74 -15.45 -17.48
N PRO A 142 -55.46 -16.37 -18.43
CA PRO A 142 -55.13 -17.77 -18.12
C PRO A 142 -53.64 -17.98 -17.81
N VAL A 143 -53.33 -19.11 -17.15
CA VAL A 143 -51.99 -19.58 -16.76
C VAL A 143 -51.58 -20.75 -17.70
N PRO A 144 -50.28 -20.98 -18.03
CA PRO A 144 -49.90 -21.71 -19.25
C PRO A 144 -49.70 -23.24 -19.10
N GLY A 145 -49.58 -23.89 -20.26
CA GLY A 145 -49.31 -25.32 -20.50
C GLY A 145 -49.95 -25.73 -21.85
N GLU A 146 -49.27 -25.76 -23.00
CA GLU A 146 -48.08 -26.54 -23.43
C GLU A 146 -48.40 -28.00 -23.79
N LEU A 147 -48.22 -28.38 -25.07
CA LEU A 147 -47.34 -29.50 -25.49
C LEU A 147 -47.26 -29.66 -27.03
N ASP A 148 -46.03 -29.96 -27.50
CA ASP A 148 -45.65 -30.92 -28.57
C ASP A 148 -46.31 -30.99 -29.96
N ASN A 149 -45.45 -31.19 -30.98
CA ASN A 149 -45.26 -32.54 -31.56
C ASN A 149 -44.01 -32.66 -32.46
N ALA A 150 -43.06 -33.54 -32.07
CA ALA A 150 -42.04 -34.13 -32.95
C ALA A 150 -41.52 -35.49 -32.39
N LYS A 151 -42.22 -36.58 -32.70
CA LYS A 151 -41.91 -37.98 -32.33
C LYS A 151 -40.88 -38.61 -33.31
N THR A 152 -40.12 -39.69 -33.08
CA THR A 152 -39.70 -40.60 -31.95
C THR A 152 -38.54 -41.50 -32.51
N VAL A 153 -37.84 -42.44 -31.86
CA VAL A 153 -38.02 -43.21 -30.59
C VAL A 153 -36.67 -43.20 -29.78
N VAL A 154 -36.08 -44.20 -29.09
CA VAL A 154 -36.23 -45.67 -28.91
C VAL A 154 -35.84 -46.11 -27.48
N PHE A 155 -35.71 -47.42 -27.22
CA PHE A 155 -35.39 -48.10 -25.94
C PHE A 155 -33.87 -48.36 -25.78
N GLY A 156 -33.32 -48.70 -24.60
CA GLY A 156 -33.90 -48.83 -23.25
C GLY A 156 -33.06 -49.70 -22.29
N GLY A 157 -33.48 -49.83 -21.02
CA GLY A 157 -32.86 -50.62 -19.92
C GLY A 157 -32.15 -49.73 -18.87
N ASP A 158 -32.67 -49.55 -17.65
CA ASP A 158 -32.69 -50.45 -16.46
C ASP A 158 -31.36 -50.54 -15.68
N SER A 159 -31.28 -50.68 -14.34
CA SER A 159 -32.15 -50.33 -13.18
C SER A 159 -31.50 -50.91 -11.90
N GLN A 160 -31.43 -50.18 -10.76
CA GLN A 160 -31.69 -50.65 -9.36
C GLN A 160 -31.22 -49.65 -8.24
N LYS A 161 -31.43 -50.03 -6.96
CA LYS A 161 -31.43 -49.18 -5.73
C LYS A 161 -30.53 -49.74 -4.60
N SER A 162 -30.61 -49.14 -3.39
CA SER A 162 -30.19 -49.61 -2.04
C SER A 162 -28.80 -49.09 -1.58
N SER A 163 -28.48 -48.79 -0.30
CA SER A 163 -29.22 -48.63 0.99
C SER A 163 -28.33 -47.92 2.05
N ALA A 164 -28.88 -47.53 3.21
CA ALA A 164 -28.16 -47.02 4.42
C ALA A 164 -28.28 -48.05 5.60
N PRO A 165 -27.94 -47.79 6.90
CA PRO A 165 -27.30 -46.65 7.60
C PRO A 165 -26.23 -47.08 8.68
N ILE A 166 -26.04 -46.31 9.79
CA ILE A 166 -25.31 -46.62 11.07
C ILE A 166 -23.77 -46.37 11.03
N GLY A 167 -23.05 -45.90 12.07
CA GLY A 167 -23.39 -45.49 13.47
C GLY A 167 -22.21 -44.84 14.24
N ASN A 168 -22.36 -44.61 15.56
CA ASN A 168 -21.40 -43.90 16.45
C ASN A 168 -20.14 -44.71 16.82
N GLU A 169 -19.05 -44.02 17.22
CA GLU A 169 -18.35 -44.36 18.48
C GLU A 169 -17.57 -43.16 19.09
N ILE A 170 -17.05 -43.30 20.32
CA ILE A 170 -16.45 -42.24 21.14
C ILE A 170 -15.22 -42.81 21.88
N GLY A 171 -14.11 -42.06 21.99
CA GLY A 171 -12.92 -42.52 22.73
C GLY A 171 -12.10 -41.38 23.36
N PHE A 172 -12.14 -41.28 24.69
CA PHE A 172 -11.23 -40.44 25.48
C PHE A 172 -9.95 -41.21 25.88
N LYS A 173 -8.82 -40.49 25.97
CA LYS A 173 -7.70 -40.80 26.88
C LYS A 173 -7.09 -39.50 27.42
N GLU A 174 -6.33 -39.62 28.50
CA GLU A 174 -6.20 -38.59 29.54
C GLU A 174 -4.80 -38.61 30.18
N ALA A 175 -4.43 -37.51 30.85
CA ALA A 175 -3.21 -37.28 31.66
C ALA A 175 -1.87 -37.18 30.90
N ALA A 176 -0.81 -36.54 31.43
CA ALA A 176 -0.63 -35.94 32.77
C ALA A 176 0.23 -34.65 32.73
N ASP A 177 0.15 -33.84 33.79
CA ASP A 177 1.13 -32.78 34.13
C ASP A 177 2.40 -33.37 34.79
N GLU A 178 3.54 -32.64 34.74
CA GLU A 178 4.22 -32.05 35.92
C GLU A 178 5.52 -31.27 35.56
N PRO A 179 6.10 -30.43 36.46
CA PRO A 179 7.06 -29.36 36.10
C PRO A 179 8.49 -29.48 36.70
N ILE A 180 9.37 -28.53 36.34
CA ILE A 180 10.62 -28.03 37.00
C ILE A 180 10.92 -26.68 36.29
N GLU A 181 11.22 -25.50 36.88
CA GLU A 181 11.95 -24.98 38.07
C GLU A 181 13.30 -24.30 37.70
N LEU A 182 13.83 -23.44 38.58
CA LEU A 182 14.73 -22.29 38.30
C LEU A 182 16.25 -22.55 38.34
N ALA A 183 17.01 -21.85 37.48
CA ALA A 183 18.24 -21.07 37.79
C ALA A 183 18.67 -20.29 36.50
N THR A 184 19.20 -19.06 36.41
CA THR A 184 20.02 -18.13 37.23
C THR A 184 21.53 -18.40 37.31
N GLU A 185 22.31 -17.31 37.30
CA GLU A 185 23.78 -17.20 37.43
C GLU A 185 24.65 -17.77 36.29
N GLU A 186 25.93 -17.38 36.15
CA GLU A 186 26.46 -16.01 36.01
C GLU A 186 27.81 -16.05 35.26
N ALA A 187 28.50 -14.91 35.11
CA ALA A 187 29.69 -14.81 34.26
C ALA A 187 31.01 -15.11 34.99
N THR A 188 31.89 -15.92 34.37
CA THR A 188 33.34 -15.86 34.62
C THR A 188 34.16 -16.00 33.32
N LYS A 189 35.27 -15.28 33.24
CA LYS A 189 36.41 -15.53 32.34
C LYS A 189 37.63 -15.85 33.23
N PRO A 190 38.60 -16.64 32.75
CA PRO A 190 39.94 -16.04 32.64
C PRO A 190 40.81 -16.52 31.45
N VAL A 191 41.34 -15.53 30.72
CA VAL A 191 42.77 -15.32 30.44
C VAL A 191 43.68 -16.51 30.04
N VAL A 192 43.94 -16.61 28.73
CA VAL A 192 45.26 -16.80 28.06
C VAL A 192 46.16 -18.02 28.39
N LYS A 193 46.37 -18.89 27.39
CA LYS A 193 47.70 -19.21 26.80
C LYS A 193 47.59 -20.03 25.50
N ALA A 194 48.53 -19.84 24.58
CA ALA A 194 48.78 -20.71 23.41
C ALA A 194 50.13 -21.44 23.61
N PRO A 195 50.33 -22.62 22.99
CA PRO A 195 51.11 -22.65 21.73
C PRO A 195 50.62 -23.70 20.70
N SER A 196 51.18 -23.65 19.49
CA SER A 196 50.72 -24.38 18.30
C SER A 196 51.37 -25.77 18.08
N LYS A 197 50.60 -26.77 17.61
CA LYS A 197 51.10 -27.77 16.63
C LYS A 197 50.02 -28.62 15.89
N VAL A 198 49.82 -28.30 14.60
CA VAL A 198 49.84 -29.19 13.40
C VAL A 198 48.99 -30.50 13.36
N GLN A 199 48.04 -30.53 12.40
CA GLN A 199 47.42 -31.68 11.67
C GLN A 199 46.47 -32.67 12.41
N PRO A 200 45.62 -33.45 11.69
CA PRO A 200 45.29 -33.43 10.24
C PRO A 200 43.80 -33.15 9.94
N ALA A 201 43.41 -33.14 8.65
CA ALA A 201 42.02 -33.01 8.20
C ALA A 201 41.31 -34.37 7.98
N VAL A 202 39.98 -34.38 8.13
CA VAL A 202 39.09 -35.55 7.93
C VAL A 202 38.41 -35.46 6.55
N PRO A 203 38.27 -36.56 5.78
CA PRO A 203 37.87 -36.50 4.36
C PRO A 203 36.36 -36.44 4.11
N GLN A 204 35.98 -35.91 2.94
CA GLN A 204 34.65 -36.09 2.36
C GLN A 204 34.62 -37.30 1.38
N PRO A 205 33.48 -38.02 1.25
CA PRO A 205 33.39 -39.20 0.40
C PRO A 205 33.26 -38.86 -1.10
N LYS A 206 33.74 -39.77 -1.96
CA LYS A 206 33.58 -39.71 -3.42
C LYS A 206 32.27 -40.36 -3.88
N VAL A 207 31.67 -39.81 -4.94
CA VAL A 207 30.94 -40.58 -5.95
C VAL A 207 31.45 -40.13 -7.33
N THR A 208 31.56 -41.05 -8.28
CA THR A 208 32.23 -40.83 -9.58
C THR A 208 31.28 -41.08 -10.75
N ALA A 209 31.30 -40.21 -11.77
CA ALA A 209 30.83 -40.51 -13.12
C ALA A 209 31.65 -39.71 -14.15
N GLU A 210 31.96 -40.31 -15.30
CA GLU A 210 32.79 -39.70 -16.36
C GLU A 210 31.96 -39.00 -17.44
N ILE A 211 32.49 -37.91 -18.01
CA ILE A 211 32.22 -37.51 -19.41
C ILE A 211 33.54 -37.15 -20.09
N LYS A 212 33.76 -37.64 -21.31
CA LYS A 212 35.03 -37.52 -22.06
C LYS A 212 35.18 -36.18 -22.79
N LYS A 213 36.42 -35.74 -22.96
CA LYS A 213 36.80 -34.68 -23.92
C LYS A 213 36.63 -35.16 -25.38
N PRO A 214 36.17 -34.31 -26.31
CA PRO A 214 36.46 -34.42 -27.74
C PRO A 214 37.89 -33.94 -28.06
N GLN A 215 38.43 -34.35 -29.21
CA GLN A 215 39.70 -33.89 -29.77
C GLN A 215 39.48 -33.04 -31.03
N THR A 216 40.50 -32.26 -31.41
CA THR A 216 40.54 -31.48 -32.66
C THR A 216 40.81 -32.38 -33.88
N ALA A 217 40.15 -32.10 -35.01
CA ALA A 217 40.49 -32.63 -36.33
C ALA A 217 40.08 -31.64 -37.44
N GLU A 218 40.78 -31.65 -38.57
CA GLU A 218 40.61 -30.70 -39.68
C GLU A 218 40.16 -31.35 -41.01
N LEU A 219 39.76 -30.48 -41.96
CA LEU A 219 39.95 -30.61 -43.42
C LEU A 219 39.18 -31.70 -44.22
N LYS A 220 38.21 -31.24 -45.04
CA LYS A 220 38.40 -31.06 -46.51
C LYS A 220 37.22 -30.37 -47.24
N LYS A 221 37.46 -29.99 -48.51
CA LYS A 221 36.55 -29.24 -49.40
C LYS A 221 35.66 -30.15 -50.27
N GLY A 222 34.50 -29.64 -50.71
CA GLY A 222 33.90 -29.99 -52.01
C GLY A 222 32.35 -29.93 -52.09
N GLY A 223 31.79 -29.60 -53.27
CA GLY A 223 30.44 -30.06 -53.67
C GLY A 223 29.29 -29.04 -53.75
N GLN A 224 29.35 -28.13 -54.73
CA GLN A 224 28.29 -27.32 -55.36
C GLN A 224 26.77 -27.56 -55.11
N ASN A 225 26.01 -26.45 -55.24
CA ASN A 225 24.58 -26.32 -55.63
C ASN A 225 23.51 -26.70 -54.57
N LYS A 226 22.34 -26.06 -54.54
CA LYS A 226 21.67 -25.20 -55.55
C LYS A 226 20.93 -24.02 -54.87
N LEU A 227 20.90 -22.85 -55.54
CA LEU A 227 20.23 -21.63 -55.06
C LEU A 227 18.93 -21.38 -55.84
N ILE A 228 17.85 -21.00 -55.15
CA ILE A 228 16.62 -20.48 -55.77
C ILE A 228 16.21 -19.21 -55.01
N PHE A 229 15.91 -18.14 -55.74
CA PHE A 229 15.69 -16.79 -55.20
C PHE A 229 14.27 -16.30 -55.54
N ILE A 230 13.46 -16.03 -54.52
CA ILE A 230 12.27 -15.17 -54.57
C ILE A 230 12.14 -14.55 -53.16
N GLY A 231 12.00 -13.25 -52.95
CA GLY A 231 12.12 -12.11 -53.86
C GLY A 231 11.73 -10.83 -53.11
N GLY A 232 12.72 -9.99 -52.72
CA GLY A 232 12.43 -8.75 -51.97
C GLY A 232 13.62 -8.04 -51.30
N GLY A 233 14.69 -8.75 -50.94
CA GLY A 233 15.81 -8.17 -50.18
C GLY A 233 16.71 -7.15 -50.93
N ALA A 234 16.70 -7.15 -52.26
CA ALA A 234 17.68 -6.41 -53.06
C ALA A 234 17.57 -4.89 -52.95
N VAL A 235 16.36 -4.34 -52.88
CA VAL A 235 16.12 -2.88 -52.79
C VAL A 235 16.63 -2.34 -51.45
N LEU A 236 16.36 -3.05 -50.36
CA LEU A 236 16.72 -2.62 -49.01
C LEU A 236 18.25 -2.66 -48.80
N ALA A 237 18.92 -3.67 -49.35
CA ALA A 237 20.39 -3.73 -49.38
C ALA A 237 21.01 -2.60 -50.22
N LEU A 238 20.43 -2.28 -51.40
CA LEU A 238 20.92 -1.18 -52.24
C LEU A 238 20.74 0.18 -51.55
N VAL A 239 19.61 0.41 -50.87
CA VAL A 239 19.38 1.62 -50.06
C VAL A 239 20.38 1.70 -48.91
N LEU A 240 20.65 0.60 -48.19
CA LEU A 240 21.67 0.56 -47.14
C LEU A 240 23.08 0.90 -47.68
N VAL A 241 23.45 0.38 -48.85
CA VAL A 241 24.71 0.71 -49.51
C VAL A 241 24.75 2.18 -49.96
N ILE A 242 23.67 2.75 -50.48
CA ILE A 242 23.60 4.17 -50.85
C ILE A 242 23.65 5.09 -49.62
N VAL A 243 23.05 4.69 -48.49
CA VAL A 243 23.16 5.39 -47.21
C VAL A 243 24.59 5.31 -46.65
N LEU A 244 25.22 4.13 -46.69
CA LEU A 244 26.63 3.95 -46.28
C LEU A 244 27.60 4.72 -47.19
N ILE A 245 27.34 4.79 -48.50
CA ILE A 245 28.09 5.65 -49.43
C ILE A 245 27.90 7.12 -49.04
N LYS A 246 26.67 7.60 -48.81
CA LYS A 246 26.44 8.97 -48.33
C LYS A 246 27.07 9.29 -46.97
N LEU A 247 27.32 8.28 -46.12
CA LEU A 247 28.04 8.43 -44.85
C LEU A 247 29.58 8.44 -45.01
N PHE A 248 30.12 8.08 -46.18
CA PHE A 248 31.57 8.03 -46.44
C PHE A 248 32.06 8.90 -47.61
N THR A 249 31.20 9.30 -48.55
CA THR A 249 31.53 10.31 -49.57
C THR A 249 31.13 11.69 -49.07
N GLY A 250 32.06 12.38 -48.41
CA GLY A 250 31.81 13.69 -47.82
C GLY A 250 31.36 14.74 -48.83
N GLY A 251 30.13 15.24 -48.64
CA GLY A 251 29.78 16.59 -49.08
C GLY A 251 30.27 17.58 -48.04
N GLY A 252 30.93 18.66 -48.47
CA GLY A 252 31.35 19.74 -47.58
C GLY A 252 30.19 20.65 -47.19
N GLU A 253 29.30 20.17 -46.32
CA GLU A 253 28.42 21.06 -45.54
C GLU A 253 29.26 21.76 -44.46
N GLU A 254 29.08 23.07 -44.29
CA GLU A 254 29.71 23.79 -43.18
C GLU A 254 29.19 23.20 -41.86
N ALA A 255 30.10 22.71 -41.01
CA ALA A 255 29.76 22.11 -39.73
C ALA A 255 29.16 23.19 -38.81
N GLY A 256 27.83 23.26 -38.81
CA GLY A 256 27.08 24.28 -38.08
C GLY A 256 27.33 24.25 -36.58
N GLU A 257 26.96 25.33 -35.89
CA GLU A 257 27.37 25.53 -34.50
C GLU A 257 26.21 25.22 -33.54
N ALA A 258 26.51 24.54 -32.43
CA ALA A 258 25.60 24.20 -31.35
C ALA A 258 26.14 24.73 -30.00
N SER A 259 25.36 24.56 -28.94
CA SER A 259 25.74 24.92 -27.57
C SER A 259 25.42 23.79 -26.59
N LEU A 260 26.26 23.68 -25.56
CA LEU A 260 26.35 22.54 -24.65
C LEU A 260 26.48 23.01 -23.19
N GLU A 261 25.57 22.61 -22.31
CA GLU A 261 25.65 22.85 -20.86
C GLU A 261 25.46 21.54 -20.08
N ILE A 262 26.55 21.00 -19.54
CA ILE A 262 26.56 19.74 -18.81
C ILE A 262 26.76 20.01 -17.31
N LEU A 263 25.73 19.69 -16.53
CA LEU A 263 25.82 19.56 -15.08
C LEU A 263 26.28 18.14 -14.75
N TYR A 264 27.04 18.00 -13.67
CA TYR A 264 27.38 16.69 -13.13
C TYR A 264 27.64 16.69 -11.63
N THR A 265 27.38 15.54 -11.01
CA THR A 265 27.54 15.24 -9.58
C THR A 265 28.35 13.95 -9.43
N PRO A 266 29.45 13.94 -8.63
CA PRO A 266 29.97 15.04 -7.82
C PRO A 266 30.54 16.23 -8.62
N PRO A 267 30.44 17.47 -8.10
CA PRO A 267 30.72 18.70 -8.85
C PRO A 267 32.22 18.99 -9.07
N ASP A 268 33.11 18.16 -8.54
CA ASP A 268 34.57 18.17 -8.64
C ASP A 268 35.11 17.10 -9.61
N SER A 269 34.23 16.47 -10.39
CA SER A 269 34.61 15.46 -11.40
C SER A 269 35.28 16.09 -12.63
N GLU A 270 36.07 15.28 -13.33
CA GLU A 270 36.70 15.65 -14.61
C GLU A 270 35.78 15.30 -15.78
N ILE A 271 35.57 16.25 -16.70
CA ILE A 271 34.79 16.05 -17.93
C ILE A 271 35.68 16.20 -19.16
N PHE A 272 35.48 15.28 -20.09
CA PHE A 272 36.17 15.15 -21.36
C PHE A 272 35.13 15.19 -22.49
N ILE A 273 35.46 15.91 -23.57
CA ILE A 273 34.71 15.92 -24.82
C ILE A 273 35.66 15.42 -25.90
N ASP A 274 35.25 14.36 -26.62
CA ASP A 274 36.05 13.68 -27.65
C ASP A 274 37.44 13.22 -27.17
N GLY A 275 37.54 12.87 -25.89
CA GLY A 275 38.78 12.47 -25.21
C GLY A 275 39.66 13.63 -24.73
N VAL A 276 39.34 14.89 -25.07
CA VAL A 276 40.03 16.08 -24.56
C VAL A 276 39.40 16.53 -23.25
N LYS A 277 40.19 16.68 -22.19
CA LYS A 277 39.70 17.19 -20.90
C LYS A 277 39.32 18.66 -21.02
N VAL A 278 38.06 19.01 -20.80
CA VAL A 278 37.53 20.38 -20.97
C VAL A 278 37.25 21.11 -19.65
N ALA A 279 36.98 20.39 -18.55
CA ALA A 279 36.86 20.97 -17.21
C ALA A 279 37.16 19.95 -16.09
N SER A 280 37.32 20.46 -14.87
CA SER A 280 37.46 19.67 -13.63
C SER A 280 36.43 20.06 -12.56
N LYS A 281 35.40 20.84 -12.95
CA LYS A 281 34.31 21.29 -12.07
C LYS A 281 33.01 21.50 -12.86
N SER A 282 31.91 21.13 -12.23
CA SER A 282 30.53 21.33 -12.68
C SER A 282 30.04 22.76 -12.35
N PRO A 283 29.21 23.40 -13.20
CA PRO A 283 28.80 22.96 -14.54
C PRO A 283 29.86 23.25 -15.60
N TYR A 284 29.93 22.41 -16.64
CA TYR A 284 30.66 22.74 -17.86
C TYR A 284 29.73 23.42 -18.88
N LYS A 285 30.17 24.53 -19.47
CA LYS A 285 29.44 25.25 -20.52
C LYS A 285 30.34 25.49 -21.72
N ASN A 286 29.88 25.10 -22.91
CA ASN A 286 30.45 25.51 -24.18
C ASN A 286 29.34 26.15 -25.05
N PRO A 287 29.34 27.47 -25.25
CA PRO A 287 28.33 28.14 -26.09
C PRO A 287 28.54 27.92 -27.59
N LYS A 288 29.66 27.29 -28.01
CA LYS A 288 30.10 27.16 -29.41
C LYS A 288 30.86 25.85 -29.64
N ILE A 289 30.11 24.76 -29.71
CA ILE A 289 30.60 23.44 -30.15
C ILE A 289 30.13 23.18 -31.60
N THR A 290 30.81 22.29 -32.31
CA THR A 290 30.33 21.82 -33.63
C THR A 290 29.04 21.02 -33.51
N ALA A 291 28.24 21.02 -34.56
CA ALA A 291 27.21 20.03 -34.82
C ALA A 291 27.85 18.74 -35.37
N GLY A 292 27.26 17.60 -35.05
CA GLY A 292 27.82 16.29 -35.33
C GLY A 292 27.85 15.40 -34.08
N GLN A 293 28.58 14.29 -34.18
CA GLN A 293 28.73 13.31 -33.11
C GLN A 293 29.83 13.74 -32.14
N HIS A 294 29.50 13.85 -30.85
CA HIS A 294 30.42 14.17 -29.77
C HIS A 294 30.38 13.10 -28.67
N THR A 295 31.54 12.75 -28.11
CA THR A 295 31.66 11.78 -27.02
C THR A 295 31.87 12.51 -25.70
N ILE A 296 30.90 12.45 -24.80
CA ILE A 296 31.00 12.95 -23.43
C ILE A 296 31.56 11.83 -22.55
N GLU A 297 32.59 12.12 -21.76
CA GLU A 297 33.13 11.17 -20.77
C GLU A 297 33.42 11.90 -19.45
N ILE A 298 32.95 11.37 -18.32
CA ILE A 298 33.08 12.00 -17.00
C ILE A 298 33.70 11.02 -16.00
N LYS A 299 34.73 11.47 -15.29
CA LYS A 299 35.61 10.64 -14.45
C LYS A 299 35.83 11.29 -13.07
N ARG A 300 35.78 10.48 -12.02
CA ARG A 300 36.27 10.82 -10.68
C ARG A 300 36.80 9.55 -10.00
N ALA A 301 37.88 9.65 -9.24
CA ALA A 301 38.38 8.52 -8.46
C ALA A 301 37.33 8.04 -7.44
N GLY A 302 37.15 6.72 -7.33
CA GLY A 302 36.10 6.10 -6.52
C GLY A 302 34.71 6.07 -7.17
N PHE A 303 34.59 6.47 -8.45
CA PHE A 303 33.35 6.44 -9.22
C PHE A 303 33.54 5.70 -10.55
N LEU A 304 32.50 5.01 -10.99
CA LEU A 304 32.46 4.40 -12.32
C LEU A 304 32.48 5.52 -13.39
N PRO A 305 33.36 5.44 -14.40
CA PRO A 305 33.43 6.45 -15.45
C PRO A 305 32.17 6.42 -16.31
N LEU A 306 31.50 7.56 -16.44
CA LEU A 306 30.36 7.73 -17.33
C LEU A 306 30.86 8.04 -18.74
N LYS A 307 30.27 7.43 -19.77
CA LYS A 307 30.58 7.72 -21.17
C LYS A 307 29.33 7.62 -22.03
N GLU A 308 29.07 8.66 -22.82
CA GLU A 308 27.91 8.79 -23.70
C GLU A 308 28.34 9.36 -25.05
N VAL A 309 27.60 9.01 -26.11
CA VAL A 309 27.76 9.60 -27.44
C VAL A 309 26.49 10.38 -27.76
N VAL A 310 26.62 11.70 -27.91
CA VAL A 310 25.54 12.61 -28.28
C VAL A 310 25.70 13.04 -29.74
N ILE A 311 24.58 13.36 -30.41
CA ILE A 311 24.58 13.88 -31.79
C ILE A 311 23.90 15.24 -31.77
N LEU A 312 24.70 16.29 -31.87
CA LEU A 312 24.25 17.68 -31.80
C LEU A 312 23.88 18.19 -33.19
N LYS A 313 22.77 18.92 -33.30
CA LYS A 313 22.33 19.58 -34.54
C LYS A 313 22.74 21.05 -34.56
N THR A 314 22.84 21.62 -35.76
CA THR A 314 23.05 23.06 -35.97
C THR A 314 22.01 23.87 -35.18
N GLN A 315 22.49 24.87 -34.43
CA GLN A 315 21.75 25.73 -33.50
C GLN A 315 21.09 25.04 -32.29
N GLU A 316 21.41 23.77 -32.01
CA GLU A 316 20.90 23.06 -30.84
C GLU A 316 21.45 23.62 -29.51
N ARG A 317 20.63 23.55 -28.46
CA ARG A 317 21.02 23.83 -27.08
C ARG A 317 20.88 22.56 -26.24
N PHE A 318 21.91 21.72 -26.25
CA PHE A 318 21.93 20.50 -25.47
C PHE A 318 22.28 20.81 -24.01
N SER A 319 21.47 20.33 -23.08
CA SER A 319 21.81 20.36 -21.66
C SER A 319 21.33 19.11 -20.94
N ASN A 320 22.18 18.56 -20.07
CA ASN A 320 21.91 17.35 -19.31
C ASN A 320 22.59 17.41 -17.93
N ASN A 321 22.15 16.57 -16.99
CA ASN A 321 22.69 16.46 -15.65
C ASN A 321 23.07 15.00 -15.32
N TYR A 322 24.36 14.74 -15.13
CA TYR A 322 24.88 13.40 -14.88
C TYR A 322 25.19 13.14 -13.41
N ILE A 323 24.83 11.95 -12.92
CA ILE A 323 25.21 11.49 -11.59
C ILE A 323 26.12 10.28 -11.77
N LEU A 324 27.39 10.38 -11.37
CA LEU A 324 28.31 9.25 -11.40
C LEU A 324 27.92 8.25 -10.32
N LYS A 325 27.88 6.96 -10.66
CA LYS A 325 27.71 5.88 -9.68
C LYS A 325 29.04 5.61 -8.98
N PRO A 326 29.09 5.46 -7.64
CA PRO A 326 30.32 5.11 -6.95
C PRO A 326 30.81 3.72 -7.38
N GLU A 327 32.12 3.51 -7.41
CA GLU A 327 32.76 2.23 -7.77
C GLU A 327 32.54 1.16 -6.69
N LYS A 328 32.41 1.60 -5.43
CA LYS A 328 31.97 0.80 -4.28
C LYS A 328 31.05 1.65 -3.42
N GLU A 329 29.97 1.06 -2.93
CA GLU A 329 29.09 1.71 -1.96
C GLU A 329 29.78 1.75 -0.60
N VAL A 330 30.34 2.92 -0.26
CA VAL A 330 30.95 3.21 1.04
C VAL A 330 29.86 3.76 1.96
N TYR A 331 29.85 3.32 3.22
CA TYR A 331 28.83 3.67 4.20
C TYR A 331 29.40 4.31 5.45
N GLY A 332 28.63 5.25 6.02
CA GLY A 332 28.74 5.65 7.42
C GLY A 332 27.69 4.93 8.26
N ASN A 333 27.96 4.76 9.55
CA ASN A 333 26.99 4.23 10.52
C ASN A 333 26.27 5.40 11.19
N ILE A 334 24.98 5.26 11.44
CA ILE A 334 24.19 6.25 12.18
C ILE A 334 23.31 5.61 13.25
N THR A 335 23.22 6.32 14.37
CA THR A 335 22.31 6.03 15.48
C THR A 335 21.29 7.16 15.54
N ILE A 336 19.99 6.85 15.48
CA ILE A 336 18.91 7.84 15.59
C ILE A 336 18.14 7.56 16.88
N GLU A 337 18.14 8.52 17.80
CA GLU A 337 17.39 8.46 19.07
C GLU A 337 16.35 9.59 19.14
N THR A 338 15.22 9.35 19.81
CA THR A 338 14.25 10.41 20.10
C THR A 338 13.85 10.46 21.56
N ASN A 339 13.61 11.66 22.06
CA ASN A 339 12.85 11.89 23.29
C ASN A 339 11.44 12.40 22.92
N PRO A 340 10.35 11.67 23.24
CA PRO A 340 10.32 10.32 23.79
C PRO A 340 10.59 9.24 22.72
N PRO A 341 11.05 8.03 23.11
CA PRO A 341 11.45 6.95 22.19
C PRO A 341 10.26 6.20 21.60
N GLY A 342 10.44 5.61 20.41
CA GLY A 342 9.37 4.92 19.66
C GLY A 342 8.78 5.77 18.53
N ALA A 343 9.61 6.52 17.81
CA ALA A 343 9.24 7.23 16.59
C ALA A 343 9.63 6.44 15.34
N THR A 344 8.84 6.61 14.27
CA THR A 344 9.20 6.11 12.93
C THR A 344 10.25 7.03 12.31
N VAL A 345 11.24 6.45 11.63
CA VAL A 345 12.27 7.20 10.90
C VAL A 345 12.27 6.78 9.44
N THR A 346 12.25 7.77 8.54
CA THR A 346 12.56 7.55 7.12
C THR A 346 13.81 8.33 6.74
N ILE A 347 14.61 7.78 5.84
CA ILE A 347 15.79 8.46 5.27
C ILE A 347 15.72 8.29 3.76
N ASP A 348 15.81 9.40 3.03
CA ASP A 348 15.63 9.51 1.58
C ASP A 348 14.29 8.92 1.10
N GLY A 349 13.25 9.07 1.93
CA GLY A 349 11.91 8.50 1.70
C GLY A 349 11.80 6.99 1.95
N GLN A 350 12.87 6.31 2.38
CA GLN A 350 12.84 4.90 2.77
C GLN A 350 12.64 4.78 4.28
N ILE A 351 11.59 4.08 4.72
CA ILE A 351 11.42 3.71 6.14
C ILE A 351 12.62 2.85 6.57
N LYS A 352 13.24 3.18 7.70
CA LYS A 352 14.29 2.34 8.31
C LYS A 352 13.68 1.42 9.35
N SER A 353 14.11 0.16 9.36
CA SER A 353 13.42 -0.93 10.06
C SER A 353 13.36 -0.71 11.58
N GLY A 354 12.14 -0.57 12.12
CA GLY A 354 11.88 -0.42 13.55
C GLY A 354 11.35 0.97 13.93
N VAL A 355 11.50 1.31 15.21
CA VAL A 355 11.22 2.63 15.78
C VAL A 355 12.39 3.03 16.68
N THR A 356 12.58 4.32 16.94
CA THR A 356 13.75 4.83 17.69
C THR A 356 13.89 4.20 19.09
N PRO A 357 15.11 3.84 19.52
CA PRO A 357 16.39 4.06 18.86
C PRO A 357 16.68 3.10 17.69
N ILE A 358 17.18 3.63 16.57
CA ILE A 358 17.52 2.87 15.36
C ILE A 358 19.01 3.00 15.04
N ASN A 359 19.70 1.87 14.85
CA ASN A 359 21.05 1.82 14.28
C ASN A 359 20.96 1.39 12.82
N THR A 360 21.52 2.17 11.89
CA THR A 360 21.50 1.84 10.45
C THR A 360 22.72 2.39 9.72
N LYS A 361 22.80 2.13 8.41
CA LYS A 361 23.86 2.61 7.52
C LYS A 361 23.27 3.48 6.42
N VAL A 362 24.01 4.52 6.03
CA VAL A 362 23.71 5.40 4.89
C VAL A 362 25.00 5.69 4.11
N LEU A 363 24.90 6.23 2.90
CA LEU A 363 26.05 6.40 2.02
C LEU A 363 27.01 7.47 2.57
N ALA A 364 28.30 7.19 2.48
CA ALA A 364 29.32 8.10 2.95
C ALA A 364 29.48 9.32 2.02
N SER A 365 29.71 10.49 2.61
CA SER A 365 29.96 11.76 1.90
C SER A 365 28.84 12.25 0.98
N VAL A 366 27.60 11.81 1.20
CA VAL A 366 26.38 12.25 0.51
C VAL A 366 25.47 13.00 1.49
N GLU A 367 24.65 13.92 0.98
CA GLU A 367 23.58 14.56 1.74
C GLU A 367 22.31 13.69 1.73
N HIS A 368 21.82 13.35 2.91
CA HIS A 368 20.62 12.55 3.16
C HIS A 368 19.53 13.41 3.80
N THR A 369 18.27 13.20 3.42
CA THR A 369 17.11 13.79 4.13
C THR A 369 16.57 12.78 5.12
N ILE A 370 16.45 13.15 6.40
CA ILE A 370 15.78 12.37 7.44
C ILE A 370 14.43 12.98 7.79
N ILE A 371 13.40 12.15 7.93
CA ILE A 371 12.09 12.52 8.45
C ILE A 371 11.79 11.64 9.68
N VAL A 372 11.46 12.27 10.80
CA VAL A 372 11.15 11.60 12.08
C VAL A 372 9.72 11.91 12.48
N GLU A 373 8.90 10.87 12.65
CA GLU A 373 7.46 10.98 12.87
C GLU A 373 6.97 10.17 14.07
N ARG A 374 6.01 10.72 14.82
CA ARG A 374 5.35 10.02 15.92
C ARG A 374 3.93 10.54 16.12
N SER A 375 2.96 9.65 16.26
CA SER A 375 1.57 10.02 16.54
C SER A 375 1.46 10.84 17.82
N GLY A 376 0.82 12.01 17.75
CA GLY A 376 0.72 13.00 18.85
C GLY A 376 1.92 13.95 18.99
N TYR A 377 2.77 14.05 17.97
CA TYR A 377 3.96 14.91 17.94
C TYR A 377 4.13 15.58 16.57
N LYS A 378 4.85 16.71 16.53
CA LYS A 378 5.22 17.38 15.28
C LYS A 378 6.30 16.56 14.55
N THR A 379 6.12 16.32 13.25
CA THR A 379 7.13 15.75 12.36
C THR A 379 8.37 16.66 12.30
N ILE A 380 9.56 16.06 12.29
CA ILE A 380 10.84 16.74 12.03
C ILE A 380 11.35 16.29 10.66
N GLU A 381 11.77 17.23 9.82
CA GLU A 381 12.51 16.96 8.58
C GLU A 381 13.84 17.73 8.65
N GLU A 382 14.96 17.04 8.40
CA GLU A 382 16.31 17.60 8.45
C GLU A 382 17.19 17.01 7.34
N LYS A 383 18.32 17.65 7.05
CA LYS A 383 19.36 17.15 6.16
C LYS A 383 20.64 16.88 6.95
N PHE A 384 21.29 15.75 6.67
CA PHE A 384 22.55 15.39 7.30
C PHE A 384 23.49 14.67 6.32
N SER A 385 24.77 14.63 6.66
CA SER A 385 25.77 13.76 6.02
C SER A 385 26.61 13.04 7.08
N VAL A 386 27.31 12.00 6.66
CA VAL A 386 28.24 11.19 7.47
C VAL A 386 29.42 10.77 6.59
N GLY A 387 30.63 10.76 7.14
CA GLY A 387 31.86 10.39 6.44
C GLY A 387 32.04 8.88 6.23
N GLU A 388 33.09 8.52 5.50
CA GLU A 388 33.49 7.13 5.29
C GLU A 388 33.87 6.46 6.62
N ASN A 389 33.20 5.34 6.96
CA ASN A 389 33.37 4.60 8.22
C ASN A 389 33.12 5.42 9.50
N GLU A 390 32.65 6.67 9.40
CA GLU A 390 32.23 7.48 10.55
C GLU A 390 31.03 6.84 11.24
N SER A 391 30.86 7.10 12.54
CA SER A 391 29.67 6.73 13.31
C SER A 391 29.09 7.99 13.95
N LYS A 392 27.84 8.34 13.58
CA LYS A 392 27.22 9.63 13.95
C LYS A 392 25.88 9.42 14.64
N THR A 393 25.69 10.04 15.80
CA THR A 393 24.41 10.01 16.54
C THR A 393 23.57 11.25 16.23
N LEU A 394 22.29 11.05 15.93
CA LEU A 394 21.28 12.08 15.71
C LEU A 394 20.21 11.98 16.79
N ASN A 395 20.05 13.05 17.59
CA ASN A 395 19.19 13.07 18.77
C ASN A 395 18.05 14.07 18.59
N TYR A 396 16.80 13.60 18.63
CA TYR A 396 15.62 14.41 18.30
C TYR A 396 14.65 14.56 19.47
N GLU A 397 14.37 15.79 19.89
CA GLU A 397 13.32 16.09 20.87
C GLU A 397 11.99 16.38 20.17
N LEU A 398 11.02 15.47 20.33
CA LEU A 398 9.72 15.53 19.68
C LEU A 398 8.76 16.36 20.52
N LYS A 399 8.21 17.44 19.93
CA LYS A 399 7.30 18.36 20.60
C LYS A 399 5.85 18.00 20.28
N SER A 400 5.03 17.77 21.30
CA SER A 400 3.59 17.58 21.09
C SER A 400 2.94 18.89 20.61
N PRO A 401 2.13 18.87 19.54
CA PRO A 401 1.26 19.99 19.19
C PRO A 401 0.21 20.20 20.30
N ILE A 402 -0.02 21.45 20.68
CA ILE A 402 -0.99 21.85 21.69
C ILE A 402 -1.96 22.89 21.12
N ALA A 403 -3.17 22.88 21.65
CA ALA A 403 -4.22 23.85 21.39
C ALA A 403 -4.78 24.34 22.73
N LYS A 404 -5.46 25.48 22.72
CA LYS A 404 -6.08 26.04 23.92
C LYS A 404 -7.57 25.72 23.93
N LEU A 405 -8.01 24.97 24.94
CA LEU A 405 -9.42 24.74 25.22
C LEU A 405 -9.95 25.91 26.06
N ILE A 406 -11.11 26.45 25.69
CA ILE A 406 -11.81 27.54 26.37
C ILE A 406 -13.25 27.10 26.61
N ILE A 407 -13.71 27.13 27.86
CA ILE A 407 -15.03 26.60 28.26
C ILE A 407 -15.80 27.66 29.03
N ASN A 408 -16.90 28.11 28.45
CA ASN A 408 -17.82 29.12 28.96
C ASN A 408 -19.19 28.51 29.27
N SER A 409 -19.94 29.11 30.19
CA SER A 409 -21.36 28.79 30.33
C SER A 409 -22.23 29.98 30.70
N THR A 410 -23.51 29.86 30.35
CA THR A 410 -24.59 30.73 30.80
C THR A 410 -25.54 29.91 31.70
N PRO A 411 -25.70 30.24 32.99
CA PRO A 411 -24.94 31.23 33.75
C PRO A 411 -23.48 30.80 33.99
N LYS A 412 -22.60 31.78 34.24
CA LYS A 412 -21.18 31.57 34.58
C LYS A 412 -21.02 30.89 35.95
N GLY A 413 -19.81 30.39 36.23
CA GLY A 413 -19.49 29.69 37.48
C GLY A 413 -20.19 28.34 37.60
N ALA A 414 -20.34 27.62 36.50
CA ALA A 414 -20.60 26.18 36.52
C ALA A 414 -19.28 25.44 36.85
N ASP A 415 -19.34 24.34 37.58
CA ASP A 415 -18.20 23.46 37.81
C ASP A 415 -17.89 22.65 36.54
N ILE A 416 -16.60 22.50 36.22
CA ILE A 416 -16.14 21.80 35.02
C ILE A 416 -15.29 20.60 35.41
N PHE A 417 -15.52 19.48 34.73
CA PHE A 417 -14.71 18.28 34.78
C PHE A 417 -14.21 17.97 33.36
N ILE A 418 -12.94 17.56 33.25
CA ILE A 418 -12.33 17.05 32.01
C ILE A 418 -11.79 15.66 32.32
N ASN A 419 -12.14 14.68 31.49
CA ASN A 419 -11.83 13.26 31.69
C ASN A 419 -12.19 12.81 33.13
N LYS A 420 -13.39 13.20 33.57
CA LYS A 420 -13.98 12.95 34.91
C LYS A 420 -13.24 13.61 36.11
N LYS A 421 -12.09 14.26 35.90
CA LYS A 421 -11.39 15.05 36.92
C LYS A 421 -11.93 16.48 36.96
N LYS A 422 -12.29 17.01 38.14
CA LYS A 422 -12.67 18.42 38.28
C LYS A 422 -11.48 19.33 37.99
N VAL A 423 -11.62 20.28 37.07
CA VAL A 423 -10.53 21.17 36.62
C VAL A 423 -10.71 22.63 37.01
N GLY A 424 -11.96 23.10 37.16
CA GLY A 424 -12.21 24.51 37.42
C GLY A 424 -13.69 24.90 37.37
N ARG A 425 -13.94 26.16 37.01
CA ARG A 425 -15.27 26.76 36.84
C ARG A 425 -15.33 27.67 35.62
N THR A 426 -16.48 27.78 34.97
CA THR A 426 -16.65 28.65 33.79
C THR A 426 -16.61 30.15 34.15
N PRO A 427 -15.97 31.01 33.34
CA PRO A 427 -15.14 30.70 32.17
C PRO A 427 -13.79 30.08 32.59
N TYR A 428 -13.36 29.05 31.88
CA TYR A 428 -12.13 28.30 32.14
C TYR A 428 -11.31 28.16 30.86
N SER A 429 -9.99 27.98 30.99
CA SER A 429 -9.14 27.63 29.86
C SER A 429 -7.97 26.75 30.30
N GLN A 430 -7.56 25.84 29.43
CA GLN A 430 -6.47 24.89 29.65
C GLN A 430 -5.81 24.57 28.30
N GLU A 431 -4.50 24.32 28.31
CA GLU A 431 -3.82 23.69 27.18
C GLU A 431 -4.21 22.21 27.09
N VAL A 432 -4.43 21.74 25.86
CA VAL A 432 -4.80 20.37 25.49
C VAL A 432 -3.96 19.93 24.30
N LYS A 433 -3.69 18.64 24.16
CA LYS A 433 -2.88 18.13 23.04
C LYS A 433 -3.75 17.93 21.80
N VAL A 434 -3.16 18.18 20.63
CA VAL A 434 -3.76 17.83 19.35
C VAL A 434 -3.62 16.32 19.10
N GLY A 435 -4.69 15.70 18.60
CA GLY A 435 -4.86 14.26 18.42
C GLY A 435 -5.57 13.55 19.58
N GLU A 436 -5.80 14.22 20.72
CA GLU A 436 -6.53 13.63 21.86
C GLU A 436 -8.03 14.01 21.86
N LYS A 437 -8.85 13.15 22.48
CA LYS A 437 -10.28 13.40 22.74
C LYS A 437 -10.49 13.63 24.25
N TYR A 438 -11.31 14.62 24.60
CA TYR A 438 -11.58 15.02 25.99
C TYR A 438 -13.07 14.89 26.31
N GLU A 439 -13.40 14.14 27.36
CA GLU A 439 -14.75 14.04 27.93
C GLU A 439 -14.98 15.24 28.86
N ILE A 440 -15.84 16.16 28.46
CA ILE A 440 -16.11 17.43 29.16
C ILE A 440 -17.48 17.34 29.82
N GLU A 441 -17.54 17.66 31.11
CA GLU A 441 -18.77 17.72 31.89
C GLU A 441 -18.89 19.10 32.56
N ILE A 442 -20.02 19.77 32.31
CA ILE A 442 -20.33 21.11 32.83
C ILE A 442 -21.59 20.99 33.70
N SER A 443 -21.45 21.25 35.00
CA SER A 443 -22.50 21.05 35.99
C SER A 443 -22.69 22.27 36.88
N LYS A 444 -23.92 22.57 37.28
CA LYS A 444 -24.22 23.65 38.23
C LYS A 444 -25.44 23.28 39.07
N ALA A 445 -25.41 23.58 40.37
CA ALA A 445 -26.53 23.30 41.27
C ALA A 445 -27.83 23.95 40.77
N SER A 446 -28.92 23.17 40.77
CA SER A 446 -30.25 23.53 40.23
C SER A 446 -30.31 23.72 38.69
N TYR A 447 -29.33 23.19 37.95
CA TYR A 447 -29.32 23.12 36.48
C TYR A 447 -29.07 21.70 36.00
N GLU A 448 -29.47 21.40 34.77
CA GLU A 448 -29.13 20.17 34.06
C GLU A 448 -27.61 20.14 33.77
N THR A 449 -27.02 18.95 33.82
CA THR A 449 -25.58 18.75 33.59
C THR A 449 -25.34 18.33 32.14
N ILE A 450 -24.46 19.06 31.45
CA ILE A 450 -24.06 18.74 30.07
C ILE A 450 -22.83 17.85 30.11
N LYS A 451 -22.82 16.80 29.26
CA LYS A 451 -21.66 15.95 28.99
C LYS A 451 -21.45 15.86 27.49
N GLU A 452 -20.22 16.08 27.03
CA GLU A 452 -19.84 16.02 25.63
C GLU A 452 -18.40 15.50 25.46
N VAL A 453 -18.04 15.06 24.25
CA VAL A 453 -16.67 14.62 23.93
C VAL A 453 -16.14 15.48 22.79
N VAL A 454 -14.98 16.11 23.01
CA VAL A 454 -14.38 17.07 22.08
C VAL A 454 -13.07 16.51 21.54
N SER A 455 -12.96 16.49 20.22
CA SER A 455 -11.80 16.06 19.44
C SER A 455 -10.90 17.27 19.17
N VAL A 456 -9.62 17.22 19.53
CA VAL A 456 -8.67 18.31 19.26
C VAL A 456 -7.90 17.96 18.00
N GLU A 457 -8.31 18.51 16.85
CA GLU A 457 -7.82 18.04 15.54
C GLU A 457 -6.77 18.97 14.90
N LYS A 458 -6.53 20.15 15.48
CA LYS A 458 -5.55 21.14 15.03
C LYS A 458 -4.97 21.96 16.18
N GLU A 459 -3.87 22.66 15.92
CA GLU A 459 -3.31 23.73 16.76
C GLU A 459 -4.10 25.05 16.62
N GLU A 460 -5.42 25.00 16.86
CA GLU A 460 -6.35 26.15 16.81
C GLU A 460 -7.13 26.23 18.15
N ASP A 461 -7.39 27.44 18.67
CA ASP A 461 -8.12 27.63 19.94
C ASP A 461 -9.57 27.11 19.84
N ILE A 462 -9.92 26.14 20.70
CA ILE A 462 -11.24 25.50 20.73
C ILE A 462 -12.10 26.15 21.81
N THR A 463 -13.14 26.89 21.39
CA THR A 463 -14.09 27.54 22.31
C THR A 463 -15.41 26.77 22.40
N ILE A 464 -15.88 26.58 23.64
CA ILE A 464 -17.10 25.86 24.00
C ILE A 464 -17.99 26.80 24.81
N ASP A 465 -19.06 27.29 24.19
CA ASP A 465 -20.11 28.06 24.86
C ASP A 465 -21.34 27.17 25.09
N ARG A 466 -21.80 27.05 26.35
CA ARG A 466 -22.95 26.20 26.72
C ARG A 466 -23.94 26.90 27.63
N GLU A 467 -25.20 26.95 27.23
CA GLU A 467 -26.29 27.41 28.08
C GLU A 467 -26.85 26.24 28.90
N LEU A 468 -26.86 26.38 30.23
CA LEU A 468 -27.40 25.39 31.15
C LEU A 468 -28.89 25.66 31.37
N LYS A 469 -29.72 24.65 31.10
CA LYS A 469 -31.16 24.69 31.35
C LYS A 469 -31.46 24.31 32.79
N LYS A 470 -32.55 24.86 33.35
CA LYS A 470 -33.11 24.37 34.61
C LYS A 470 -33.97 23.14 34.31
N PRO A 471 -34.00 22.11 35.18
CA PRO A 471 -34.90 20.97 35.03
C PRO A 471 -36.35 21.43 34.83
N SER A 472 -37.01 20.93 33.79
CA SER A 472 -38.39 21.32 33.47
C SER A 472 -39.38 20.77 34.51
N ALA A 473 -40.03 21.68 35.24
CA ALA A 473 -41.01 21.32 36.27
C ALA A 473 -42.34 20.85 35.64
N ILE A 474 -42.50 19.54 35.46
CA ILE A 474 -43.76 18.93 35.00
C ILE A 474 -44.60 18.47 36.20
N SER A 475 -45.63 19.26 36.50
CA SER A 475 -46.94 18.85 37.05
C SER A 475 -46.99 17.59 37.93
N GLU A 476 -47.02 17.77 39.25
CA GLU A 476 -47.60 16.75 40.14
C GLU A 476 -49.11 16.59 39.88
N LYS A 477 -49.54 15.41 39.43
CA LYS A 477 -50.88 14.88 39.76
C LYS A 477 -50.85 13.35 39.79
N LYS A 478 -51.46 12.78 40.83
CA LYS A 478 -51.36 11.35 41.19
C LYS A 478 -52.54 10.55 40.64
N GLU A 479 -52.29 9.39 40.04
CA GLU A 479 -53.15 8.20 40.18
C GLU A 479 -52.41 6.89 39.79
N LYS A 480 -52.79 5.69 40.26
CA LYS A 480 -52.68 5.17 41.65
C LYS A 480 -52.90 3.63 41.65
N VAL A 481 -51.84 2.84 41.85
CA VAL A 481 -51.91 1.43 42.30
C VAL A 481 -50.67 1.19 43.21
N THR A 482 -50.74 1.29 44.53
CA THR A 482 -51.37 0.39 45.53
C THR A 482 -50.51 -0.85 45.84
N GLU A 483 -49.65 -0.75 46.87
CA GLU A 483 -49.27 -1.88 47.74
C GLU A 483 -50.54 -2.52 48.35
N LYS A 484 -50.62 -3.79 48.78
CA LYS A 484 -49.67 -4.82 49.27
C LYS A 484 -50.28 -6.21 48.91
N LYS A 485 -49.77 -7.41 49.25
CA LYS A 485 -49.07 -7.94 50.43
C LYS A 485 -48.55 -9.37 50.11
N GLU A 486 -47.53 -9.87 50.83
CA GLU A 486 -47.26 -11.28 51.24
C GLU A 486 -47.41 -12.47 50.24
N GLU A 487 -46.61 -13.55 50.28
CA GLU A 487 -45.28 -13.81 50.86
C GLU A 487 -44.70 -15.13 50.26
N VAL A 488 -43.57 -15.61 50.81
CA VAL A 488 -42.90 -16.92 50.65
C VAL A 488 -41.61 -16.91 49.80
N LYS A 489 -40.48 -16.90 50.54
CA LYS A 489 -39.30 -17.79 50.48
C LYS A 489 -38.97 -18.43 49.09
N THR A 490 -37.71 -18.49 48.64
CA THR A 490 -36.55 -18.96 49.42
C THR A 490 -35.22 -18.60 48.71
N ALA A 491 -34.10 -18.78 49.41
CA ALA A 491 -32.77 -19.03 48.87
C ALA A 491 -32.09 -17.91 48.05
N LYS A 492 -31.24 -17.17 48.77
CA LYS A 492 -29.94 -16.66 48.30
C LYS A 492 -29.31 -17.56 47.23
N LYS A 493 -29.24 -17.08 45.98
CA LYS A 493 -28.32 -17.59 44.96
C LYS A 493 -27.78 -16.42 44.15
N GLU A 494 -26.46 -16.25 44.17
CA GLU A 494 -25.77 -15.42 43.19
C GLU A 494 -25.90 -16.14 41.85
N GLU A 495 -26.63 -15.58 40.89
CA GLU A 495 -26.62 -16.10 39.53
C GLU A 495 -25.36 -15.62 38.80
N LYS A 496 -24.26 -16.21 39.28
CA LYS A 496 -22.98 -16.35 38.60
C LYS A 496 -23.27 -16.81 37.17
N VAL A 497 -23.15 -15.90 36.20
CA VAL A 497 -23.13 -16.25 34.78
C VAL A 497 -21.80 -16.96 34.50
N SER A 498 -21.72 -18.22 34.93
CA SER A 498 -20.60 -19.13 34.68
C SER A 498 -20.66 -19.65 33.24
N GLY A 499 -20.70 -18.73 32.29
CA GLY A 499 -20.34 -18.95 30.89
C GLY A 499 -18.84 -18.75 30.72
N GLY A 500 -18.03 -19.50 31.47
CA GLY A 500 -16.57 -19.41 31.47
C GLY A 500 -15.97 -20.01 30.21
N GLY A 501 -16.21 -19.39 29.06
CA GLY A 501 -15.73 -19.81 27.75
C GLY A 501 -15.64 -18.63 26.78
N MET A 502 -14.87 -18.82 25.73
CA MET A 502 -14.71 -17.84 24.66
C MET A 502 -15.78 -18.05 23.59
N GLY A 503 -16.12 -17.01 22.84
CA GLY A 503 -16.91 -17.04 21.61
C GLY A 503 -16.29 -16.12 20.57
N TYR A 504 -16.91 -15.99 19.41
CA TYR A 504 -16.31 -15.28 18.27
C TYR A 504 -17.18 -14.13 17.77
N ILE A 505 -16.54 -13.02 17.42
CA ILE A 505 -17.15 -11.96 16.62
C ILE A 505 -16.50 -11.97 15.24
N SER A 506 -17.31 -12.05 14.18
CA SER A 506 -16.82 -11.83 12.81
C SER A 506 -17.35 -10.51 12.27
N VAL A 507 -16.50 -9.78 11.56
CA VAL A 507 -16.84 -8.47 11.01
C VAL A 507 -16.60 -8.48 9.50
N SER A 508 -17.60 -7.99 8.75
CA SER A 508 -17.53 -7.83 7.30
C SER A 508 -18.05 -6.43 6.95
N VAL A 509 -17.19 -5.61 6.36
CA VAL A 509 -17.43 -4.18 6.17
C VAL A 509 -16.95 -3.71 4.80
N PHE A 510 -17.78 -2.92 4.12
CA PHE A 510 -17.50 -2.41 2.77
C PHE A 510 -17.76 -0.91 2.63
N PRO A 511 -16.80 -0.09 2.15
CA PRO A 511 -15.37 -0.39 2.03
C PRO A 511 -14.74 -0.80 3.38
N TRP A 512 -13.47 -1.17 3.36
CA TRP A 512 -12.73 -1.54 4.56
C TRP A 512 -12.80 -0.45 5.65
N ALA A 513 -12.81 -0.89 6.90
CA ALA A 513 -12.86 -0.02 8.08
C ALA A 513 -12.02 -0.65 9.20
N TYR A 514 -11.45 0.19 10.06
CA TYR A 514 -10.84 -0.25 11.32
C TYR A 514 -11.91 -0.79 12.26
N VAL A 515 -11.64 -1.95 12.84
CA VAL A 515 -12.55 -2.67 13.74
C VAL A 515 -12.05 -2.53 15.17
N PHE A 516 -12.91 -2.08 16.08
CA PHE A 516 -12.65 -2.04 17.51
C PHE A 516 -13.69 -2.87 18.25
N ILE A 517 -13.26 -3.64 19.25
CA ILE A 517 -14.15 -4.40 20.14
C ILE A 517 -13.84 -3.97 21.57
N ASP A 518 -14.85 -3.46 22.28
CA ASP A 518 -14.75 -2.85 23.61
C ASP A 518 -13.67 -1.77 23.73
N GLY A 519 -13.41 -1.06 22.62
CA GLY A 519 -12.38 -0.02 22.50
C GLY A 519 -10.98 -0.52 22.16
N LYS A 520 -10.72 -1.84 22.16
CA LYS A 520 -9.46 -2.42 21.66
C LYS A 520 -9.51 -2.52 20.13
N GLU A 521 -8.48 -2.02 19.45
CA GLU A 521 -8.34 -2.16 18.00
C GLU A 521 -7.99 -3.62 17.61
N MET A 522 -8.64 -4.12 16.58
CA MET A 522 -8.54 -5.51 16.09
C MET A 522 -8.03 -5.60 14.64
N GLY A 523 -7.74 -4.45 14.00
CA GLY A 523 -7.22 -4.31 12.63
C GLY A 523 -8.27 -3.86 11.62
N VAL A 524 -7.95 -3.95 10.33
CA VAL A 524 -8.85 -3.58 9.22
C VAL A 524 -9.76 -4.74 8.79
N GLY A 525 -11.04 -4.43 8.59
CA GLY A 525 -12.08 -5.41 8.26
C GLY A 525 -12.24 -5.70 6.77
N THR A 526 -12.13 -6.98 6.41
CA THR A 526 -12.31 -7.58 5.06
C THR A 526 -11.29 -7.14 3.98
N PRO A 527 -10.89 -8.00 3.01
CA PRO A 527 -11.62 -9.16 2.46
C PRO A 527 -11.31 -10.55 3.05
N ALA A 528 -10.89 -10.64 4.33
CA ALA A 528 -11.00 -11.89 5.09
C ALA A 528 -11.70 -11.65 6.44
N SER A 529 -12.68 -12.46 6.77
CA SER A 529 -13.42 -12.39 8.05
C SER A 529 -12.60 -13.01 9.18
N LYS A 530 -11.60 -12.29 9.69
CA LYS A 530 -10.81 -12.75 10.84
C LYS A 530 -11.75 -12.87 12.05
N ARG A 531 -11.96 -14.09 12.55
CA ARG A 531 -12.72 -14.33 13.78
C ARG A 531 -11.97 -13.69 14.95
N HIS A 532 -12.64 -12.79 15.66
CA HIS A 532 -12.12 -12.15 16.87
C HIS A 532 -12.64 -12.89 18.08
N GLU A 533 -11.75 -13.58 18.79
CA GLU A 533 -12.10 -14.31 20.00
C GLU A 533 -12.33 -13.35 21.17
N VAL A 534 -13.46 -13.50 21.84
CA VAL A 534 -13.93 -12.69 22.98
C VAL A 534 -14.50 -13.58 24.07
N LYS A 535 -14.65 -13.08 25.29
CA LYS A 535 -15.34 -13.83 26.37
C LYS A 535 -16.83 -13.95 26.05
N ALA A 536 -17.54 -14.92 26.63
CA ALA A 536 -19.00 -14.88 26.60
C ALA A 536 -19.51 -13.66 27.41
N GLY A 537 -20.33 -12.81 26.80
CA GLY A 537 -20.82 -11.56 27.40
C GLY A 537 -21.35 -10.53 26.40
N PRO A 538 -21.76 -9.35 26.89
CA PRO A 538 -22.11 -8.20 26.05
C PRO A 538 -20.85 -7.46 25.58
N HIS A 539 -20.77 -7.16 24.29
CA HIS A 539 -19.64 -6.46 23.64
C HIS A 539 -20.13 -5.28 22.80
N THR A 540 -19.27 -4.28 22.63
CA THR A 540 -19.48 -3.16 21.72
C THR A 540 -18.49 -3.23 20.55
N VAL A 541 -19.01 -3.39 19.33
CA VAL A 541 -18.22 -3.39 18.09
C VAL A 541 -18.36 -2.01 17.44
N LEU A 542 -17.24 -1.32 17.23
CA LEU A 542 -17.16 -0.02 16.54
C LEU A 542 -16.39 -0.20 15.23
N LEU A 543 -16.94 0.33 14.14
CA LEU A 543 -16.34 0.35 12.81
C LEU A 543 -16.00 1.79 12.45
N ARG A 544 -14.76 2.09 12.03
CA ARG A 544 -14.30 3.41 11.57
C ARG A 544 -13.67 3.34 10.18
N THR A 545 -14.23 4.01 9.18
CA THR A 545 -13.60 4.13 7.85
C THR A 545 -12.46 5.15 7.84
N SER A 546 -11.60 5.12 6.81
CA SER A 546 -10.48 6.05 6.66
C SER A 546 -10.88 7.51 6.40
N ASP A 547 -12.11 7.76 5.95
CA ASP A 547 -12.72 9.09 5.86
C ASP A 547 -13.46 9.52 7.14
N GLY A 548 -13.23 8.81 8.27
CA GLY A 548 -13.65 9.22 9.61
C GLY A 548 -15.08 8.86 10.01
N LYS A 549 -15.86 8.17 9.16
CA LYS A 549 -17.22 7.74 9.52
C LYS A 549 -17.16 6.61 10.53
N GLU A 550 -17.98 6.70 11.57
CA GLU A 550 -18.07 5.72 12.65
C GLU A 550 -19.46 5.08 12.73
N LYS A 551 -19.56 3.78 13.04
CA LYS A 551 -20.82 3.08 13.32
C LYS A 551 -20.62 2.00 14.38
N SER A 552 -21.54 1.93 15.35
CA SER A 552 -21.39 1.13 16.58
C SER A 552 -22.55 0.17 16.80
N TYR A 553 -22.24 -1.05 17.25
CA TYR A 553 -23.16 -2.16 17.46
C TYR A 553 -22.97 -2.73 18.86
N LYS A 554 -24.07 -3.00 19.56
CA LYS A 554 -24.06 -3.80 20.78
C LYS A 554 -24.44 -5.23 20.42
N VAL A 555 -23.59 -6.18 20.77
CA VAL A 555 -23.80 -7.61 20.51
C VAL A 555 -23.65 -8.38 21.81
N THR A 556 -24.27 -9.56 21.91
CA THR A 556 -24.09 -10.47 23.04
C THR A 556 -23.62 -11.81 22.50
N VAL A 557 -22.43 -12.24 22.94
CA VAL A 557 -21.77 -13.47 22.49
C VAL A 557 -21.92 -14.53 23.57
N LYS A 558 -22.28 -15.76 23.21
CA LYS A 558 -22.22 -16.92 24.12
C LYS A 558 -20.95 -17.72 23.87
N ALA A 559 -20.58 -18.57 24.84
CA ALA A 559 -19.44 -19.48 24.68
C ALA A 559 -19.65 -20.39 23.47
N ASN A 560 -18.61 -20.53 22.64
CA ASN A 560 -18.57 -21.26 21.37
C ASN A 560 -19.57 -20.80 20.28
N GLU A 561 -20.29 -19.68 20.45
CA GLU A 561 -21.10 -19.08 19.39
C GLU A 561 -20.31 -18.01 18.60
N GLU A 562 -20.66 -17.86 17.32
CA GLU A 562 -20.14 -16.79 16.45
C GLU A 562 -21.23 -15.74 16.16
N VAL A 563 -20.93 -14.47 16.39
CA VAL A 563 -21.83 -13.34 16.08
C VAL A 563 -21.23 -12.49 14.96
N SER A 564 -21.92 -12.43 13.82
CA SER A 564 -21.47 -11.63 12.66
C SER A 564 -22.05 -10.22 12.66
N VAL A 565 -21.18 -9.21 12.63
CA VAL A 565 -21.52 -7.82 12.30
C VAL A 565 -21.24 -7.57 10.82
N LYS A 566 -22.24 -7.11 10.06
CA LYS A 566 -22.12 -6.81 8.62
C LYS A 566 -22.56 -5.37 8.36
N GLU A 567 -21.76 -4.61 7.62
CA GLU A 567 -22.01 -3.19 7.36
C GLU A 567 -21.55 -2.74 5.96
N ASN A 568 -22.20 -1.74 5.38
CA ASN A 568 -21.85 -1.18 4.08
C ASN A 568 -22.00 0.35 4.07
N PHE A 569 -20.90 1.07 4.26
CA PHE A 569 -20.84 2.54 4.29
C PHE A 569 -21.09 3.22 2.92
N LYS A 570 -21.53 2.47 1.89
CA LYS A 570 -22.05 2.99 0.61
C LYS A 570 -23.57 2.79 0.44
N LYS A 571 -24.28 2.39 1.50
CA LYS A 571 -25.75 2.29 1.56
C LYS A 571 -26.30 3.10 2.73
#